data_AF-A0A7Z7AWC0-F1
#
_entry.id   AF-A0A7Z7AWC0-F1
#
_cell.length_a   1.000
_cell.length_b   1.000
_cell.length_c   1.000
_cell.angle_alpha   90.00
_cell.angle_beta   90.00
_cell.angle_gamma   90.00
#
_symmetry.space_group_name_H-M   'P 1'
#
loop_
_entity.id
_entity.type
_entity.pdbx_description
1 polymer ?
#
loop_
_entity_poly.entity_id
_entity_poly.type
_entity_poly.pdbx_seq_one_letter_code
_entity_poly.pdbx_strand_id
1 'polypeptide(L)' 'MELDKAKLEHLMGHWIEHNDSHSKSFNEWAEKIEAAGYADIAEDVRSAAKKMDECSVLLENARRKLE' A
#
# COMPACT_ATOMS: atom_id res chain seq x y z
N MET A 1 1.61 -5.99 26.63
CA MET A 1 2.86 -6.14 25.86
C MET A 1 3.34 -4.74 25.55
N GLU A 2 4.49 -4.36 26.12
CA GLU A 2 5.08 -3.02 25.97
C GLU A 2 5.36 -2.70 24.48
N LEU A 3 5.38 -1.40 24.17
CA LEU A 3 5.72 -0.90 22.84
C LEU A 3 7.22 -0.59 22.83
N ASP A 4 7.99 -1.28 22.00
CA ASP A 4 9.42 -1.04 21.83
C ASP A 4 9.79 -0.76 20.36
N LYS A 5 11.03 -0.32 20.13
CA LYS A 5 11.55 0.02 18.80
C LYS A 5 11.46 -1.15 17.84
N ALA A 6 11.86 -2.36 18.26
CA ALA A 6 11.87 -3.54 17.40
C ALA A 6 10.45 -3.92 16.93
N LYS A 7 9.46 -3.81 17.83
CA LYS A 7 8.06 -4.05 17.51
C LYS A 7 7.51 -3.00 16.54
N LEU A 8 7.86 -1.72 16.71
CA LEU A 8 7.47 -0.66 15.78
C LEU A 8 8.08 -0.88 14.38
N GLU A 9 9.37 -1.22 14.31
CA GLU A 9 10.05 -1.54 13.04
C GLU A 9 9.40 -2.72 12.33
N HIS A 10 9.09 -3.79 13.06
CA HIS A 10 8.43 -4.97 12.50
C HIS A 10 7.03 -4.65 11.97
N LEU A 11 6.21 -3.91 12.73
CA LEU A 11 4.86 -3.53 12.30
C LEU A 11 4.88 -2.65 11.04
N MET A 12 5.74 -1.62 11.01
CA MET A 12 5.84 -0.74 9.85
C MET A 12 6.32 -1.50 8.60
N GLY A 13 7.32 -2.38 8.75
CA GLY A 13 7.77 -3.24 7.64
C GLY A 13 6.67 -4.16 7.11
N HIS A 14 5.93 -4.81 8.01
CA HIS A 14 4.82 -5.68 7.62
C HIS A 14 3.70 -4.92 6.89
N TRP A 15 3.35 -3.72 7.35
CA TRP A 15 2.33 -2.90 6.69
C TRP A 15 2.79 -2.39 5.32
N ILE A 16 4.06 -2.02 5.15
CA ILE A 16 4.62 -1.63 3.85
C ILE A 16 4.52 -2.82 2.87
N GLU A 17 4.97 -4.01 3.27
CA GLU A 17 4.89 -5.21 2.44
C GLU A 17 3.44 -5.53 2.03
N HIS A 18 2.50 -5.38 2.96
CA HIS A 18 1.09 -5.61 2.68
C HIS A 18 0.49 -4.57 1.72
N ASN A 19 0.83 -3.30 1.90
CA ASN A 19 0.40 -2.22 1.00
C ASN A 19 0.94 -2.44 -0.41
N ASP A 20 2.21 -2.86 -0.55
CA ASP A 20 2.82 -3.12 -1.86
C ASP A 20 2.12 -4.29 -2.57
N SER A 21 1.75 -5.34 -1.83
CA SER A 21 0.94 -6.46 -2.34
C SER A 21 -0.45 -5.99 -2.81
N HIS A 22 -1.11 -5.13 -2.03
CA HIS A 22 -2.39 -4.53 -2.41
C HIS A 22 -2.27 -3.63 -3.65
N SER A 23 -1.28 -2.75 -3.69
CA SER A 23 -1.03 -1.86 -4.84
C SER A 23 -0.85 -2.66 -6.13
N LYS A 24 -0.03 -3.72 -6.11
CA LYS A 24 0.16 -4.62 -7.25
C LYS A 24 -1.14 -5.29 -7.67
N SER A 25 -1.87 -5.90 -6.73
CA SER A 25 -3.13 -6.59 -7.01
C SER A 25 -4.19 -5.64 -7.59
N PHE A 26 -4.30 -4.43 -7.03
CA PHE A 26 -5.25 -3.42 -7.50
C PHE A 26 -4.92 -2.96 -8.92
N ASN A 27 -3.65 -2.72 -9.24
CA ASN A 27 -3.25 -2.38 -10.61
C ASN A 27 -3.56 -3.51 -11.60
N GLU A 28 -3.23 -4.76 -11.27
CA GLU A 28 -3.55 -5.93 -12.11
C GLU A 28 -5.06 -6.09 -12.36
N TRP A 29 -5.88 -5.78 -11.36
CA TRP A 29 -7.34 -5.83 -11.51
C TRP A 29 -7.91 -4.63 -12.25
N ALA A 30 -7.36 -3.43 -12.03
CA ALA A 30 -7.77 -2.24 -12.77
C ALA A 30 -7.56 -2.41 -14.28
N GLU A 31 -6.45 -3.03 -14.71
CA GLU A 31 -6.21 -3.39 -16.11
C GLU A 31 -7.32 -4.31 -16.66
N LYS A 32 -7.71 -5.34 -15.91
CA LYS A 32 -8.77 -6.27 -16.31
C LYS A 32 -10.15 -5.59 -16.37
N ILE A 33 -10.44 -4.72 -15.40
CA ILE A 33 -11.69 -3.96 -15.29
C ILE A 33 -11.82 -2.98 -16.47
N GLU A 34 -10.75 -2.29 -16.81
CA GLU A 34 -10.71 -1.39 -17.97
C GLU A 34 -10.87 -2.16 -19.28
N ALA A 35 -10.18 -3.29 -19.44
CA ALA A 35 -10.34 -4.16 -20.61
C ALA A 35 -11.77 -4.72 -20.77
N ALA A 36 -12.53 -4.81 -19.68
CA ALA A 36 -13.94 -5.20 -19.68
C ALA A 36 -14.90 -4.04 -19.97
N GLY A 37 -14.40 -2.82 -20.19
CA GLY A 37 -15.18 -1.65 -20.57
C GLY A 37 -15.64 -0.76 -19.40
N TYR A 38 -15.15 -1.01 -18.18
CA TYR A 38 -15.52 -0.26 -16.97
C TYR A 38 -14.42 0.74 -16.58
N ALA A 39 -14.15 1.71 -17.45
CA ALA A 39 -13.00 2.60 -17.32
C ALA A 39 -13.03 3.48 -16.05
N ASP A 40 -14.22 3.94 -15.64
CA ASP A 40 -14.44 4.73 -14.43
C ASP A 40 -14.13 3.92 -13.16
N ILE A 41 -14.61 2.67 -13.09
CA ILE A 41 -14.30 1.75 -11.98
C ILE A 41 -12.79 1.45 -11.94
N ALA A 42 -12.15 1.23 -13.08
CA ALA A 42 -10.72 0.98 -13.15
C ALA A 42 -9.88 2.18 -12.65
N GLU A 43 -10.34 3.41 -12.92
CA GLU A 43 -9.70 4.63 -12.41
C GLU A 43 -9.75 4.72 -10.88
N ASP A 44 -10.90 4.39 -10.27
CA ASP A 44 -11.04 4.35 -8.82
C ASP A 44 -10.13 3.28 -8.19
N VAL A 45 -10.03 2.09 -8.80
CA VAL A 45 -9.13 1.03 -8.32
C VAL A 45 -7.65 1.42 -8.45
N ARG A 46 -7.24 2.05 -9.55
CA ARG A 46 -5.88 2.62 -9.69
C ARG A 46 -5.59 3.69 -8.64
N SER A 47 -6.58 4.52 -8.36
CA SER A 47 -6.47 5.55 -7.33
C SER A 47 -6.28 4.91 -5.95
N ALA A 48 -6.97 3.81 -5.65
CA ALA A 48 -6.74 3.03 -4.44
C ALA A 48 -5.32 2.45 -4.38
N ALA A 49 -4.78 1.92 -5.49
CA ALA A 49 -3.40 1.43 -5.57
C ALA A 49 -2.39 2.53 -5.23
N LYS A 50 -2.54 3.72 -5.84
CA LYS A 50 -1.71 4.88 -5.55
C LYS A 50 -1.77 5.30 -4.07
N LYS A 51 -2.95 5.19 -3.43
CA LYS A 51 -3.09 5.47 -2.00
C LYS A 51 -2.34 4.48 -1.13
N MET A 52 -2.22 3.21 -1.54
CA MET A 52 -1.38 2.23 -0.85
C MET A 52 0.10 2.63 -0.93
N ASP A 53 0.57 3.05 -2.10
CA ASP A 53 1.95 3.52 -2.27
C ASP A 53 2.25 4.76 -1.42
N GLU A 54 1.33 5.74 -1.40
CA GLU A 54 1.43 6.94 -0.56
C GLU A 54 1.46 6.56 0.94
N CYS A 55 0.67 5.59 1.36
CA CYS A 55 0.72 5.03 2.72
C CYS A 55 2.08 4.39 3.02
N SER A 56 2.63 3.56 2.11
CA SER A 56 3.96 2.96 2.26
C SER A 56 5.05 4.01 2.45
N VAL A 57 5.01 5.11 1.70
CA VAL A 57 5.97 6.23 1.85
C VAL A 57 5.89 6.86 3.24
N LEU A 58 4.68 7.08 3.78
CA LEU A 58 4.50 7.63 5.12
C LEU A 58 5.00 6.66 6.21
N LEU A 59 4.76 5.36 6.04
CA LEU A 59 5.23 4.32 6.94
C LEU A 59 6.76 4.22 6.94
N GLU A 60 7.40 4.29 5.77
CA GLU A 60 8.85 4.28 5.66
C GLU A 60 9.47 5.53 6.31
N ASN A 61 8.85 6.70 6.13
CA ASN A 61 9.25 7.92 6.82
C ASN A 61 9.10 7.80 8.35
N ALA A 62 8.06 7.12 8.83
CA ALA A 62 7.90 6.85 10.26
C ALA A 62 8.97 5.87 10.77
N ARG A 63 9.28 4.83 9.99
CA ARG A 63 10.31 3.82 10.31
C ARG A 63 11.69 4.45 10.43
N ARG A 64 12.05 5.38 9.53
CA ARG A 64 13.33 6.13 9.57
C ARG A 64 13.48 7.02 10.81
N LYS A 65 12.39 7.48 11.42
CA LYS A 65 12.46 8.28 12.66
C LYS A 65 12.78 7.44 13.90
N LEU A 66 12.79 6.11 13.76
CA LEU A 66 13.21 5.21 14.82
C LEU A 66 14.74 5.05 14.88
N GLU A 67 15.47 5.45 13.84
CA GLU A 67 16.95 5.48 13.82
C GLU A 67 17.53 6.35 14.92
#